data_AF-A0A3C0ZTZ5-F1
#
_entry.id   AF-A0A3C0ZTZ5-F1
#
_cell.length_a   1.000
_cell.length_b   1.000
_cell.length_c   1.000
_cell.angle_alpha   90.00
_cell.angle_beta   90.00
_cell.angle_gamma   90.00
#
_symmetry.space_group_name_H-M   'P 1'
#
loop_
_entity.id
_entity.type
_entity.pdbx_description
1 polymer ?
#
loop_
_entity_poly.entity_id
_entity_poly.type
_entity_poly.pdbx_seq_one_letter_code
_entity_poly.pdbx_strand_id
1 'polypeptide(L)'
;MAGNVNPDLAEYNAFGPWVYEIDDAHPLPPLFASCFTDNDEAILKIKVPREIERRNAAPGMDLYDFVIALYEDRLRILERQGKEVTKHLITAEEFIGVRIYENLLKGGCTIFSSSGALSFPFSAVSRDLLWKFADLAIEKLGHKASAGHTYNTSSLPVTQTRPETMFLTNMLHDVQMKTPGISLGAVQKSADVNRKGATQSTIESMLWREMNPEALHLYTDKDLIVLENGLFPNRVGMQEFGYTYTVIPFNRIGGIEVTGSKEYSLLQECILTLGPDQIAYHFELDNEEVADFYNALKSI
;
A
#
# COMPACT_ATOMS: atom_id res chain seq x y z
N MET A 1 -25.66 9.53 -37.15
CA MET A 1 -24.30 9.89 -37.61
C MET A 1 -23.41 9.96 -36.38
N ALA A 2 -22.70 8.88 -36.07
CA ALA A 2 -21.69 8.91 -35.02
C ALA A 2 -20.50 9.70 -35.59
N GLY A 3 -20.28 10.91 -35.08
CA GLY A 3 -19.12 11.70 -35.48
C GLY A 3 -17.85 10.94 -35.10
N ASN A 4 -16.86 10.90 -35.99
CA ASN A 4 -15.51 10.44 -35.68
C ASN A 4 -14.98 11.25 -34.50
N VAL A 5 -15.14 10.72 -33.28
CA VAL A 5 -14.53 11.30 -32.10
C VAL A 5 -13.03 11.07 -32.25
N ASN A 6 -12.24 12.14 -32.32
CA ASN A 6 -10.79 12.03 -32.31
C ASN A 6 -10.37 11.40 -30.96
N PRO A 7 -9.80 10.19 -30.94
CA PRO A 7 -9.49 9.48 -29.69
C PRO A 7 -8.51 10.26 -28.81
N ASP A 8 -7.56 10.97 -29.41
CA ASP A 8 -6.59 11.80 -28.69
C ASP A 8 -7.26 12.97 -27.95
N LEU A 9 -8.30 13.54 -28.56
CA LEU A 9 -9.07 14.63 -27.96
C LEU A 9 -10.01 14.12 -26.87
N ALA A 10 -10.60 12.93 -27.06
CA ALA A 10 -11.43 12.29 -26.06
C ALA A 10 -10.61 11.91 -24.82
N GLU A 11 -9.44 11.30 -25.00
CA GLU A 11 -8.52 10.96 -23.92
C GLU A 11 -8.08 12.21 -23.15
N TYR A 12 -7.67 13.28 -23.86
CA TYR A 12 -7.31 14.54 -23.25
C TYR A 12 -8.46 15.17 -22.44
N ASN A 13 -9.70 15.09 -22.94
CA ASN A 13 -10.86 15.64 -22.26
C ASN A 13 -11.17 14.88 -20.96
N ALA A 14 -11.01 13.55 -20.95
CA ALA A 14 -11.20 12.70 -19.78
C ALA A 14 -10.01 12.72 -18.79
N PHE A 15 -8.85 13.22 -19.23
CA PHE A 15 -7.62 13.20 -18.44
C PHE A 15 -7.68 14.07 -17.18
N GLY A 16 -7.12 13.56 -16.10
CA GLY A 16 -6.64 14.31 -14.94
C GLY A 16 -6.06 13.38 -13.90
N PRO A 17 -5.98 13.77 -12.62
CA PRO A 17 -5.15 13.08 -11.62
C PRO A 17 -5.75 11.74 -11.11
N TRP A 18 -6.84 11.26 -11.71
CA TRP A 18 -7.57 10.08 -11.25
C TRP A 18 -7.10 8.81 -11.96
N VAL A 19 -7.01 7.72 -11.21
CA VAL A 19 -6.89 6.36 -11.75
C VAL A 19 -8.27 5.92 -12.22
N TYR A 20 -8.32 5.34 -13.41
CA TYR A 20 -9.54 4.81 -14.01
C TYR A 20 -9.43 3.31 -14.28
N GLU A 21 -10.54 2.61 -14.08
CA GLU A 21 -10.73 1.28 -14.66
C GLU A 21 -10.82 1.44 -16.19
N ILE A 22 -10.17 0.54 -16.92
CA ILE A 22 -10.16 0.57 -18.38
C ILE A 22 -11.44 -0.12 -18.87
N ASP A 23 -12.35 0.68 -19.40
CA ASP A 23 -13.66 0.29 -19.93
C ASP A 23 -14.00 1.12 -21.20
N ASP A 24 -15.24 1.01 -21.69
CA ASP A 24 -15.71 1.74 -22.88
C ASP A 24 -15.70 3.27 -22.69
N ALA A 25 -15.88 3.75 -21.45
CA ALA A 25 -15.88 5.19 -21.13
C ALA A 25 -14.45 5.73 -20.96
N HIS A 26 -13.53 4.90 -20.48
CA HIS A 26 -12.14 5.20 -20.20
C HIS A 26 -11.23 4.19 -20.91
N PRO A 27 -11.16 4.21 -22.25
CA PRO A 27 -10.46 3.19 -23.01
C PRO A 27 -8.95 3.16 -22.73
N LEU A 28 -8.33 2.06 -23.16
CA LEU A 28 -6.90 1.82 -23.05
C LEU A 28 -6.11 2.96 -23.75
N PRO A 29 -5.09 3.56 -23.11
CA PRO A 29 -4.32 4.62 -23.74
C PRO A 29 -3.57 4.11 -24.98
N PRO A 30 -3.48 4.89 -26.08
CA PRO A 30 -2.92 4.43 -27.35
C PRO A 30 -1.51 3.85 -27.24
N LEU A 31 -0.65 4.42 -26.39
CA LEU A 31 0.71 3.95 -26.17
C LEU A 31 0.78 2.48 -25.73
N PHE A 32 -0.19 2.04 -24.93
CA PHE A 32 -0.22 0.68 -24.38
C PHE A 32 -1.04 -0.29 -25.24
N ALA A 33 -1.76 0.18 -26.26
CA ALA A 33 -2.68 -0.62 -27.05
C ALA A 33 -2.04 -1.88 -27.66
N SER A 34 -0.82 -1.75 -28.19
CA SER A 34 -0.07 -2.86 -28.80
C SER A 34 0.37 -3.94 -27.80
N CYS A 35 0.27 -3.68 -26.49
CA CYS A 35 0.61 -4.65 -25.45
C CYS A 35 -0.55 -5.57 -25.06
N PHE A 36 -1.76 -5.29 -25.57
CA PHE A 36 -2.97 -6.06 -25.32
C PHE A 36 -3.52 -6.66 -26.60
N THR A 37 -4.26 -7.75 -26.44
CA THR A 37 -5.00 -8.42 -27.52
C THR A 37 -6.49 -8.33 -27.24
N ASP A 38 -7.34 -8.49 -28.25
CA ASP A 38 -8.80 -8.42 -28.08
C ASP A 38 -9.34 -9.47 -27.09
N ASN A 39 -8.66 -10.61 -26.94
CA ASN A 39 -9.00 -11.69 -25.99
C ASN A 39 -8.19 -11.61 -24.68
N ASP A 40 -7.86 -10.41 -24.21
CA ASP A 40 -7.14 -10.25 -22.94
C ASP A 40 -8.06 -10.45 -21.73
N GLU A 41 -8.03 -11.65 -21.14
CA GLU A 41 -8.85 -12.11 -20.01
C GLU A 41 -8.42 -11.51 -18.65
N ALA A 42 -8.07 -10.22 -18.62
CA ALA A 42 -7.80 -9.53 -17.36
C ALA A 42 -9.09 -9.36 -16.55
N ILE A 43 -9.02 -9.67 -15.25
CA ILE A 43 -10.09 -9.49 -14.27
C ILE A 43 -10.32 -8.01 -14.00
N LEU A 44 -9.22 -7.26 -13.91
CA LEU A 44 -9.23 -5.81 -13.68
C LEU A 44 -8.10 -5.16 -14.47
N LYS A 45 -8.40 -4.07 -15.16
CA LYS A 45 -7.42 -3.22 -15.84
C LYS A 45 -7.57 -1.80 -15.33
N ILE A 46 -6.49 -1.19 -14.88
CA ILE A 46 -6.48 0.22 -14.45
C ILE A 46 -5.39 1.00 -15.19
N LYS A 47 -5.64 2.28 -15.44
CA LYS A 47 -4.66 3.22 -15.97
C LYS A 47 -4.35 4.31 -14.95
N VAL A 48 -3.06 4.56 -14.74
CA VAL A 48 -2.55 5.51 -13.76
C VAL A 48 -2.05 6.76 -14.50
N PRO A 49 -2.63 7.93 -14.19
CA PRO A 49 -2.31 9.16 -14.90
C PRO A 49 -0.89 9.62 -14.57
N ARG A 50 -0.29 10.32 -15.53
CA ARG A 50 0.99 10.99 -15.35
C ARG A 50 0.83 12.21 -14.44
N GLU A 51 1.82 12.46 -13.59
CA GLU A 51 1.87 13.68 -12.77
C GLU A 51 2.28 14.90 -13.63
N ILE A 52 1.33 15.43 -14.40
CA ILE A 52 1.48 16.66 -15.17
C ILE A 52 0.30 17.60 -14.92
N GLU A 53 0.60 18.90 -14.82
CA GLU A 53 -0.45 19.90 -14.76
C GLU A 53 -1.21 19.97 -16.08
N ARG A 54 -2.54 20.10 -16.01
CA ARG A 54 -3.40 20.13 -17.20
C ARG A 54 -3.00 21.19 -18.24
N ARG A 55 -2.48 22.34 -17.79
CA ARG A 55 -1.98 23.42 -18.67
C ARG A 55 -0.78 23.01 -19.54
N ASN A 56 -0.06 21.96 -19.14
CA ASN A 56 1.09 21.42 -19.85
C ASN A 56 0.73 20.15 -20.65
N ALA A 57 -0.52 19.70 -20.59
CA ALA A 57 -1.02 18.57 -21.35
C ALA A 57 -1.66 19.05 -22.67
N ALA A 58 -1.50 18.27 -23.74
CA ALA A 58 -2.09 18.51 -25.05
C ALA A 58 -2.63 17.20 -25.64
N PRO A 59 -3.63 17.26 -26.53
CA PRO A 59 -4.08 16.09 -27.29
C PRO A 59 -2.92 15.40 -28.02
N GLY A 60 -2.90 14.06 -27.99
CA GLY A 60 -1.86 13.23 -28.61
C GLY A 60 -0.59 13.04 -27.78
N MET A 61 -0.50 13.64 -26.59
CA MET A 61 0.53 13.31 -25.60
C MET A 61 0.22 11.99 -24.91
N ASP A 62 1.24 11.29 -24.42
CA ASP A 62 1.05 10.14 -23.54
C ASP A 62 0.73 10.66 -22.13
N LEU A 63 -0.53 10.53 -21.72
CA LEU A 63 -1.06 11.12 -20.49
C LEU A 63 -1.04 10.16 -19.29
N TYR A 64 -0.65 8.91 -19.49
CA TYR A 64 -0.66 7.87 -18.45
C TYR A 64 0.74 7.25 -18.33
N ASP A 65 1.22 7.07 -17.10
CA ASP A 65 2.53 6.47 -16.83
C ASP A 65 2.42 4.96 -16.64
N PHE A 66 1.28 4.44 -16.14
CA PHE A 66 1.09 3.01 -15.96
C PHE A 66 -0.23 2.49 -16.52
N VAL A 67 -0.20 1.25 -17.02
CA VAL A 67 -1.38 0.39 -17.15
C VAL A 67 -1.11 -0.90 -16.38
N ILE A 68 -1.99 -1.22 -15.45
CA ILE A 68 -1.89 -2.41 -14.60
C ILE A 68 -3.06 -3.33 -14.94
N ALA A 69 -2.75 -4.58 -15.26
CA ALA A 69 -3.73 -5.61 -15.56
C ALA A 69 -3.55 -6.79 -14.61
N LEU A 70 -4.60 -7.10 -13.86
CA LEU A 70 -4.69 -8.25 -12.97
C LEU A 70 -5.38 -9.42 -13.68
N TYR A 71 -4.75 -10.60 -13.63
CA TYR A 71 -5.28 -11.86 -14.12
C TYR A 71 -5.50 -12.83 -12.96
N GLU A 72 -6.03 -14.01 -13.26
CA GLU A 72 -6.23 -15.08 -12.28
C GLU A 72 -4.94 -15.61 -11.65
N ASP A 73 -3.78 -15.45 -12.30
CA ASP A 73 -2.51 -16.06 -11.87
C ASP A 73 -1.32 -15.11 -11.88
N ARG A 74 -1.50 -13.87 -12.32
CA ARG A 74 -0.41 -12.90 -12.45
C ARG A 74 -0.92 -11.48 -12.50
N LEU A 75 0.00 -10.57 -12.29
CA LEU A 75 -0.12 -9.15 -12.51
C LEU A 75 0.80 -8.75 -13.66
N ARG A 76 0.29 -7.95 -14.59
CA ARG A 76 1.10 -7.30 -15.63
C ARG A 76 1.07 -5.80 -15.43
N ILE A 77 2.22 -5.20 -15.20
CA ILE A 77 2.38 -3.75 -15.06
C ILE A 77 3.16 -3.24 -16.27
N LEU A 78 2.54 -2.34 -17.02
CA LEU A 78 3.14 -1.65 -18.14
C LEU A 78 3.50 -0.24 -17.69
N GLU A 79 4.75 0.15 -17.86
CA GLU A 79 5.29 1.43 -17.45
C GLU A 79 5.81 2.20 -18.66
N ARG A 80 5.42 3.47 -18.78
CA ARG A 80 5.88 4.35 -19.85
C ARG A 80 7.34 4.76 -19.62
N GLN A 81 8.19 4.47 -20.61
CA GLN A 81 9.56 4.97 -20.70
C GLN A 81 9.71 5.84 -21.96
N GLY A 82 9.38 7.12 -21.83
CA GLY A 82 9.31 8.02 -22.97
C GLY A 82 8.18 7.62 -23.93
N LYS A 83 8.56 7.06 -25.09
CA LYS A 83 7.66 6.50 -26.12
C LYS A 83 7.65 4.97 -26.17
N GLU A 84 8.39 4.34 -25.26
CA GLU A 84 8.43 2.89 -25.12
C GLU A 84 7.65 2.45 -23.88
N VAL A 85 7.38 1.16 -23.80
CA VAL A 85 6.65 0.55 -22.68
C VAL A 85 7.52 -0.57 -22.10
N THR A 86 7.94 -0.39 -20.85
CA THR A 86 8.56 -1.44 -20.05
C THR A 86 7.47 -2.35 -19.48
N LYS A 87 7.71 -3.65 -19.49
CA LYS A 87 6.76 -4.66 -19.01
C LYS A 87 7.32 -5.35 -17.77
N HIS A 88 6.56 -5.30 -16.68
CA HIS A 88 6.82 -6.04 -15.46
C HIS A 88 5.73 -7.11 -15.33
N LEU A 89 6.14 -8.35 -15.13
CA LEU A 89 5.25 -9.48 -14.89
C LEU A 89 5.52 -9.98 -13.48
N ILE A 90 4.48 -10.06 -12.66
CA ILE A 90 4.55 -10.60 -11.30
C ILE A 90 3.58 -11.77 -11.25
N THR A 91 4.10 -12.98 -11.22
CA THR A 91 3.29 -14.19 -11.04
C THR A 91 2.71 -14.28 -9.63
N ALA A 92 1.75 -15.17 -9.44
CA ALA A 92 1.25 -15.48 -8.11
C ALA A 92 2.41 -15.84 -7.17
N GLU A 93 3.37 -16.66 -7.59
CA GLU A 93 4.52 -17.09 -6.80
C GLU A 93 5.43 -15.93 -6.39
N GLU A 94 5.59 -14.93 -7.24
CA GLU A 94 6.46 -13.76 -6.99
C GLU A 94 5.77 -12.68 -6.15
N PHE A 95 4.44 -12.66 -6.10
CA PHE A 95 3.67 -11.66 -5.37
C PHE A 95 3.80 -11.84 -3.85
N ILE A 96 4.07 -10.74 -3.13
CA ILE A 96 4.28 -10.73 -1.68
C ILE A 96 3.18 -9.98 -0.93
N GLY A 97 2.77 -8.80 -1.39
CA GLY A 97 1.79 -8.00 -0.68
C GLY A 97 1.59 -6.62 -1.29
N VAL A 98 0.68 -5.85 -0.70
CA VAL A 98 0.32 -4.50 -1.16
C VAL A 98 0.34 -3.53 0.00
N ARG A 99 0.82 -2.32 -0.27
CA ARG A 99 0.71 -1.16 0.60
C ARG A 99 0.04 -0.02 -0.13
N ILE A 100 -0.93 0.61 0.50
CA ILE A 100 -1.58 1.83 0.04
C ILE A 100 -1.30 2.90 1.08
N TYR A 101 -0.67 3.99 0.66
CA TYR A 101 -0.48 5.19 1.46
C TYR A 101 -1.32 6.31 0.86
N GLU A 102 -1.96 7.11 1.71
CA GLU A 102 -2.64 8.33 1.31
C GLU A 102 -2.36 9.45 2.30
N ASN A 103 -2.33 10.67 1.79
CA ASN A 103 -2.31 11.89 2.58
C ASN A 103 -3.04 12.98 1.80
N LEU A 104 -4.19 13.39 2.33
CA LEU A 104 -5.12 14.28 1.63
C LEU A 104 -5.48 13.70 0.25
N LEU A 105 -5.18 14.43 -0.82
CA LEU A 105 -5.46 14.02 -2.20
C LEU A 105 -4.34 13.22 -2.85
N LYS A 106 -3.18 13.09 -2.20
CA LYS A 106 -2.03 12.35 -2.72
C LYS A 106 -2.03 10.94 -2.16
N GLY A 107 -1.83 9.96 -3.02
CA GLY A 107 -1.68 8.57 -2.64
C GLY A 107 -0.55 7.87 -3.40
N GLY A 108 -0.14 6.74 -2.87
CA GLY A 108 0.81 5.83 -3.50
C GLY A 108 0.40 4.39 -3.23
N CYS A 109 0.43 3.56 -4.26
CA CYS A 109 0.25 2.13 -4.13
C CYS A 109 1.58 1.44 -4.43
N THR A 110 2.02 0.59 -3.51
CA THR A 110 3.25 -0.20 -3.61
C THR A 110 2.88 -1.67 -3.66
N ILE A 111 3.42 -2.38 -4.65
CA ILE A 111 3.29 -3.82 -4.78
C ILE A 111 4.65 -4.43 -4.47
N PHE A 112 4.69 -5.31 -3.47
CA PHE A 112 5.90 -6.04 -3.10
C PHE A 112 5.96 -7.35 -3.88
N SER A 113 7.13 -7.67 -4.41
CA SER A 113 7.41 -8.93 -5.10
C SER A 113 8.80 -9.44 -4.77
N SER A 114 9.07 -10.70 -5.12
CA SER A 114 10.42 -11.28 -4.99
C SER A 114 11.48 -10.55 -5.84
N SER A 115 11.07 -9.76 -6.83
CA SER A 115 11.97 -8.95 -7.67
C SER A 115 12.20 -7.53 -7.12
N GLY A 116 11.40 -7.12 -6.14
CA GLY A 116 11.41 -5.79 -5.55
C GLY A 116 10.03 -5.13 -5.52
N ALA A 117 9.98 -3.98 -4.85
CA ALA A 117 8.80 -3.15 -4.73
C ALA A 117 8.63 -2.24 -5.95
N LEU A 118 7.44 -2.25 -6.55
CA LEU A 118 7.04 -1.27 -7.56
C LEU A 118 5.99 -0.34 -6.97
N SER A 119 6.21 0.98 -7.07
CA SER A 119 5.29 1.99 -6.55
C SER A 119 4.79 2.90 -7.66
N PHE A 120 3.51 3.27 -7.59
CA PHE A 120 2.91 4.24 -8.50
C PHE A 120 2.00 5.22 -7.73
N PRO A 121 2.02 6.51 -8.09
CA PRO A 121 1.21 7.51 -7.43
C PRO A 121 -0.25 7.42 -7.89
N PHE A 122 -1.18 7.86 -7.05
CA PHE A 122 -2.58 8.03 -7.43
C PHE A 122 -3.22 9.20 -6.65
N SER A 123 -4.36 9.70 -7.10
CA SER A 123 -5.16 10.62 -6.28
C SER A 123 -6.06 9.85 -5.34
N ALA A 124 -6.15 10.24 -4.07
CA ALA A 124 -7.03 9.62 -3.06
C ALA A 124 -8.52 9.54 -3.47
N VAL A 125 -8.96 10.34 -4.45
CA VAL A 125 -10.29 10.23 -5.07
C VAL A 125 -10.51 8.84 -5.70
N SER A 126 -9.44 8.19 -6.14
CA SER A 126 -9.46 6.84 -6.71
C SER A 126 -9.30 5.72 -5.65
N ARG A 127 -9.33 6.04 -4.35
CA ARG A 127 -9.13 5.08 -3.24
C ARG A 127 -9.92 3.79 -3.42
N ASP A 128 -11.22 3.90 -3.68
CA ASP A 128 -12.11 2.74 -3.77
C ASP A 128 -11.67 1.76 -4.87
N LEU A 129 -11.18 2.28 -5.99
CA LEU A 129 -10.64 1.45 -7.09
C LEU A 129 -9.32 0.80 -6.70
N LEU A 130 -8.44 1.51 -5.97
CA LEU A 130 -7.17 0.95 -5.50
C LEU A 130 -7.36 -0.10 -4.40
N TRP A 131 -8.35 0.07 -3.51
CA TRP A 131 -8.72 -0.94 -2.53
C TRP A 131 -9.31 -2.18 -3.21
N LYS A 132 -10.24 -2.00 -4.16
CA LYS A 132 -10.74 -3.11 -5.01
C LYS A 132 -9.59 -3.85 -5.68
N PHE A 133 -8.62 -3.12 -6.22
CA PHE A 133 -7.43 -3.71 -6.83
C PHE A 133 -6.60 -4.52 -5.81
N ALA A 134 -6.31 -3.95 -4.65
CA ALA A 134 -5.53 -4.61 -3.61
C ALA A 134 -6.22 -5.89 -3.09
N ASP A 135 -7.52 -5.82 -2.81
CA ASP A 135 -8.31 -6.96 -2.35
C ASP A 135 -8.28 -8.10 -3.39
N LEU A 136 -8.51 -7.77 -4.67
CA LEU A 136 -8.43 -8.75 -5.75
C LEU A 136 -7.02 -9.31 -5.94
N ALA A 137 -5.97 -8.49 -5.80
CA ALA A 137 -4.59 -8.95 -5.91
C ALA A 137 -4.22 -9.92 -4.77
N ILE A 138 -4.62 -9.61 -3.53
CA ILE A 138 -4.43 -10.48 -2.37
C ILE A 138 -5.20 -11.80 -2.57
N GLU A 139 -6.46 -11.74 -2.99
CA GLU A 139 -7.29 -12.92 -3.23
C GLU A 139 -6.68 -13.82 -4.33
N LYS A 140 -6.36 -13.24 -5.49
CA LYS A 140 -5.97 -14.00 -6.69
C LYS A 140 -4.51 -14.43 -6.71
N LEU A 141 -3.61 -13.64 -6.14
CA LEU A 141 -2.17 -13.89 -6.18
C LEU A 141 -1.63 -14.30 -4.82
N GLY A 142 -2.05 -13.59 -3.76
CA GLY A 142 -1.64 -13.86 -2.39
C GLY A 142 -2.11 -15.22 -1.90
N HIS A 143 -3.43 -15.44 -1.89
CA HIS A 143 -4.04 -16.65 -1.33
C HIS A 143 -3.95 -17.87 -2.24
N LYS A 144 -3.78 -17.68 -3.54
CA LYS A 144 -3.68 -18.79 -4.51
C LYS A 144 -2.43 -19.62 -4.31
N ALA A 145 -1.29 -19.00 -4.01
CA ALA A 145 -0.09 -19.76 -3.65
C ALA A 145 -0.21 -20.47 -2.30
N SER A 146 -1.10 -19.97 -1.44
CA SER A 146 -1.41 -20.54 -0.12
C SER A 146 -2.62 -21.48 -0.16
N ALA A 147 -3.08 -21.91 -1.33
CA ALA A 147 -4.35 -22.64 -1.46
C ALA A 147 -4.39 -23.88 -0.54
N GLY A 148 -5.26 -23.84 0.48
CA GLY A 148 -5.43 -24.90 1.47
C GLY A 148 -4.56 -24.78 2.73
N HIS A 149 -3.74 -23.74 2.85
CA HIS A 149 -2.96 -23.45 4.06
C HIS A 149 -3.63 -22.32 4.85
N THR A 150 -4.11 -22.65 6.05
CA THR A 150 -4.59 -21.68 7.05
C THR A 150 -3.65 -21.72 8.24
N TYR A 151 -3.25 -20.55 8.72
CA TYR A 151 -2.41 -20.45 9.90
C TYR A 151 -3.26 -20.62 11.15
N ASN A 152 -2.77 -21.42 12.11
CA ASN A 152 -3.43 -21.50 13.40
C ASN A 152 -3.14 -20.22 14.20
N THR A 153 -4.04 -19.25 14.10
CA THR A 153 -3.90 -17.97 14.78
C THR A 153 -4.47 -17.96 16.20
N SER A 154 -4.90 -19.11 16.74
CA SER A 154 -5.45 -19.18 18.10
C SER A 154 -4.45 -18.80 19.19
N SER A 155 -3.15 -18.89 18.90
CA SER A 155 -2.07 -18.49 19.79
C SER A 155 -1.64 -17.03 19.63
N LEU A 156 -2.13 -16.33 18.60
CA LEU A 156 -1.83 -14.92 18.44
C LEU A 156 -2.60 -14.10 19.50
N PRO A 157 -1.97 -13.08 20.09
CA PRO A 157 -2.66 -12.16 21.01
C PRO A 157 -3.89 -11.52 20.35
N VAL A 158 -4.90 -11.21 21.17
CA VAL A 158 -6.01 -10.33 20.82
C VAL A 158 -6.09 -9.25 21.88
N THR A 159 -5.96 -7.99 21.48
CA THR A 159 -5.98 -6.86 22.39
C THR A 159 -7.38 -6.23 22.47
N GLN A 160 -7.67 -5.62 23.62
CA GLN A 160 -8.83 -4.75 23.82
C GLN A 160 -8.43 -3.27 23.83
N THR A 161 -7.15 -2.98 23.61
CA THR A 161 -6.63 -1.62 23.53
C THR A 161 -7.30 -0.90 22.37
N ARG A 162 -7.87 0.27 22.68
CA ARG A 162 -8.60 1.08 21.70
C ARG A 162 -7.66 2.02 20.97
N PRO A 163 -7.93 2.31 19.69
CA PRO A 163 -7.23 3.37 18.99
C PRO A 163 -7.42 4.72 19.72
N GLU A 164 -6.37 5.53 19.73
CA GLU A 164 -6.34 6.89 20.24
C GLU A 164 -7.05 7.85 19.27
N THR A 165 -6.82 7.68 17.97
CA THR A 165 -7.41 8.56 16.96
C THR A 165 -8.79 8.08 16.51
N MET A 166 -9.71 9.03 16.34
CA MET A 166 -11.04 8.77 15.75
C MET A 166 -10.91 8.22 14.31
N PHE A 167 -9.87 8.67 13.60
CA PHE A 167 -9.57 8.20 12.25
C PHE A 167 -9.27 6.69 12.24
N LEU A 168 -8.31 6.21 13.04
CA LEU A 168 -8.02 4.78 13.11
C LEU A 168 -9.15 3.97 13.75
N THR A 169 -9.96 4.57 14.62
CA THR A 169 -11.19 3.95 15.12
C THR A 169 -12.18 3.64 13.98
N ASN A 170 -12.45 4.61 13.11
CA ASN A 170 -13.32 4.42 11.95
C ASN A 170 -12.72 3.41 10.97
N MET A 171 -11.41 3.47 10.76
CA MET A 171 -10.74 2.54 9.84
C MET A 171 -10.75 1.10 10.33
N LEU A 172 -10.50 0.89 11.63
CA LEU A 172 -10.67 -0.42 12.26
C LEU A 172 -12.08 -0.96 12.05
N HIS A 173 -13.10 -0.12 12.22
CA HIS A 173 -14.49 -0.49 12.00
C HIS A 173 -14.76 -0.89 10.55
N ASP A 174 -14.30 -0.10 9.57
CA ASP A 174 -14.49 -0.38 8.15
C ASP A 174 -13.81 -1.70 7.73
N VAL A 175 -12.58 -1.95 8.20
CA VAL A 175 -11.86 -3.19 7.91
C VAL A 175 -12.55 -4.38 8.57
N GLN A 176 -13.01 -4.25 9.82
CA GLN A 176 -13.78 -5.31 10.51
C GLN A 176 -15.10 -5.65 9.82
N MET A 177 -15.76 -4.65 9.22
CA MET A 177 -17.00 -4.86 8.45
C MET A 177 -16.74 -5.56 7.12
N LYS A 178 -15.61 -5.29 6.46
CA LYS A 178 -15.26 -5.85 5.15
C LYS A 178 -14.56 -7.21 5.23
N THR A 179 -13.88 -7.50 6.33
CA THR A 179 -13.03 -8.68 6.49
C THR A 179 -13.52 -9.55 7.65
N PRO A 180 -14.42 -10.52 7.39
CA PRO A 180 -14.90 -11.44 8.42
C PRO A 180 -13.75 -12.22 9.07
N GLY A 181 -13.79 -12.34 10.40
CA GLY A 181 -12.78 -13.10 11.16
C GLY A 181 -11.47 -12.36 11.43
N ILE A 182 -11.37 -11.07 11.10
CA ILE A 182 -10.21 -10.26 11.46
C ILE A 182 -10.16 -9.98 12.97
N SER A 183 -8.97 -10.07 13.54
CA SER A 183 -8.67 -9.78 14.96
C SER A 183 -7.67 -8.64 15.07
N LEU A 184 -7.82 -7.81 16.11
CA LEU A 184 -6.83 -6.79 16.49
C LEU A 184 -5.82 -7.42 17.45
N GLY A 185 -4.57 -7.57 17.00
CA GLY A 185 -3.51 -8.23 17.75
C GLY A 185 -2.76 -7.31 18.70
N ALA A 186 -2.41 -6.11 18.24
CA ALA A 186 -1.69 -5.12 19.03
C ALA A 186 -1.98 -3.68 18.57
N VAL A 187 -1.79 -2.72 19.46
CA VAL A 187 -1.88 -1.29 19.19
C VAL A 187 -0.60 -0.58 19.63
N GLN A 188 0.01 0.18 18.73
CA GLN A 188 1.00 1.20 19.07
C GLN A 188 0.33 2.57 19.05
N LYS A 189 0.33 3.28 20.18
CA LYS A 189 -0.16 4.66 20.23
C LYS A 189 0.85 5.62 19.61
N SER A 190 0.44 6.85 19.34
CA SER A 190 1.38 7.86 18.86
C SER A 190 2.44 8.14 19.94
N ALA A 191 3.72 8.17 19.54
CA ALA A 191 4.84 8.33 20.48
C ALA A 191 5.86 9.36 19.98
N ASP A 192 6.51 10.06 20.91
CA ASP A 192 7.58 11.00 20.58
C ASP A 192 8.83 10.25 20.11
N VAL A 193 9.44 10.77 19.03
CA VAL A 193 10.64 10.16 18.46
C VAL A 193 11.86 11.00 18.81
N ASN A 194 12.87 10.34 19.37
CA ASN A 194 14.15 10.95 19.70
C ASN A 194 15.28 10.20 18.98
N ARG A 195 16.03 10.88 18.10
CA ARG A 195 17.17 10.28 17.39
C ARG A 195 18.37 10.12 18.32
N LYS A 196 19.00 8.95 18.29
CA LYS A 196 20.25 8.68 19.03
C LYS A 196 21.36 9.60 18.52
N GLY A 197 22.08 10.23 19.45
CA GLY A 197 23.21 11.10 19.12
C GLY A 197 22.84 12.51 18.66
N ALA A 198 21.55 12.88 18.65
CA ALA A 198 21.16 14.27 18.45
C ALA A 198 21.61 15.10 19.67
N THR A 199 22.66 15.90 19.50
CA THR A 199 23.02 16.94 20.47
C THR A 199 21.85 17.91 20.57
N GLN A 200 21.38 18.15 21.79
CA GLN A 200 20.18 18.92 22.15
C GLN A 200 20.29 20.44 21.86
N SER A 201 20.98 20.84 20.78
CA SER A 201 21.42 22.22 20.55
C SER A 201 21.09 22.79 19.16
N THR A 202 20.15 22.21 18.40
CA THR A 202 19.72 22.82 17.14
C THR A 202 18.27 23.27 17.27
N ILE A 203 18.06 24.58 17.14
CA ILE A 203 16.74 25.24 17.17
C ILE A 203 15.72 24.56 16.23
N GLU A 204 16.18 23.85 15.20
CA GLU A 204 15.38 23.05 14.27
C GLU A 204 14.69 21.83 14.90
N SER A 205 15.34 21.08 15.82
CA SER A 205 14.71 19.92 16.48
C SER A 205 13.65 20.35 17.51
N MET A 206 13.72 21.60 17.97
CA MET A 206 12.70 22.23 18.82
C MET A 206 11.50 22.74 18.02
N LEU A 207 11.69 23.08 16.74
CA LEU A 207 10.64 23.56 15.84
C LEU A 207 9.90 22.42 15.13
N TRP A 208 10.52 21.24 14.98
CA TRP A 208 9.96 20.10 14.26
C TRP A 208 10.17 18.80 15.06
N ARG A 209 9.24 18.49 15.98
CA ARG A 209 9.24 17.21 16.70
C ARG A 209 8.84 16.08 15.74
N GLU A 210 9.61 15.00 15.72
CA GLU A 210 9.25 13.76 15.01
C GLU A 210 8.36 12.90 15.91
N MET A 211 7.38 12.21 15.32
CA MET A 211 6.52 11.25 16.03
C MET A 211 6.44 9.93 15.29
N ASN A 212 6.27 8.87 16.08
CA ASN A 212 5.83 7.58 15.64
C ASN A 212 4.31 7.64 15.53
N PRO A 213 3.73 7.47 14.33
CA PRO A 213 2.29 7.51 14.20
C PRO A 213 1.67 6.31 14.93
N GLU A 214 0.43 6.49 15.37
CA GLU A 214 -0.39 5.38 15.84
C GLU A 214 -0.49 4.28 14.76
N ALA A 215 -0.34 3.02 15.17
CA ALA A 215 -0.44 1.85 14.32
C ALA A 215 -1.29 0.74 14.97
N LEU A 216 -2.14 0.10 14.16
CA LEU A 216 -2.94 -1.06 14.52
C LEU A 216 -2.42 -2.27 13.76
N HIS A 217 -2.13 -3.34 14.49
CA HIS A 217 -1.67 -4.61 13.93
C HIS A 217 -2.80 -5.62 14.01
N LEU A 218 -3.36 -5.98 12.85
CA LEU A 218 -4.49 -6.88 12.70
C LEU A 218 -4.09 -8.14 11.95
N TYR A 219 -4.89 -9.17 12.09
CA TYR A 219 -4.69 -10.41 11.35
C TYR A 219 -5.97 -11.17 11.06
N THR A 220 -5.94 -11.96 10.00
CA THR A 220 -6.89 -13.04 9.71
C THR A 220 -6.21 -14.40 9.92
N ASP A 221 -6.82 -15.49 9.46
CA ASP A 221 -6.17 -16.81 9.37
C ASP A 221 -5.14 -16.92 8.23
N LYS A 222 -5.00 -15.87 7.42
CA LYS A 222 -4.13 -15.84 6.22
C LYS A 222 -3.20 -14.64 6.15
N ASP A 223 -3.65 -13.48 6.63
CA ASP A 223 -3.03 -12.19 6.33
C ASP A 223 -2.66 -11.43 7.58
N LEU A 224 -1.49 -10.79 7.53
CA LEU A 224 -1.14 -9.65 8.36
C LEU A 224 -1.68 -8.37 7.71
N ILE A 225 -2.38 -7.55 8.50
CA ILE A 225 -2.89 -6.25 8.07
C ILE A 225 -2.39 -5.20 9.06
N VAL A 226 -1.75 -4.14 8.56
CA VAL A 226 -1.27 -3.04 9.41
C VAL A 226 -1.87 -1.72 8.93
N LEU A 227 -2.51 -1.02 9.86
CA LEU A 227 -3.06 0.33 9.67
C LEU A 227 -2.17 1.32 10.40
N GLU A 228 -1.70 2.36 9.74
CA GLU A 228 -0.87 3.41 10.36
C GLU A 228 -1.50 4.77 10.07
N ASN A 229 -1.49 5.69 11.04
CA ASN A 229 -1.91 7.08 10.86
C ASN A 229 -0.78 7.94 10.25
N GLY A 230 -0.30 7.51 9.07
CA GLY A 230 0.73 8.21 8.29
C GLY A 230 1.89 7.29 7.89
N LEU A 231 3.05 7.90 7.64
CA LEU A 231 4.32 7.20 7.45
C LEU A 231 5.30 7.62 8.55
N PHE A 232 6.06 6.65 9.05
CA PHE A 232 7.14 6.90 9.98
C PHE A 232 8.42 7.40 9.26
N PRO A 233 9.18 8.34 9.86
CA PRO A 233 8.79 9.19 10.98
C PRO A 233 7.85 10.32 10.51
N ASN A 234 6.84 10.64 11.32
CA ASN A 234 5.91 11.75 11.07
C ASN A 234 6.37 13.02 11.82
N ARG A 235 5.75 14.18 11.57
CA ARG A 235 6.08 15.46 12.24
C ARG A 235 4.89 16.03 13.04
N VAL A 236 5.14 16.47 14.27
CA VAL A 236 4.15 17.17 15.12
C VAL A 236 3.63 18.42 14.41
N GLY A 237 2.31 18.59 14.37
CA GLY A 237 1.65 19.79 13.82
C GLY A 237 1.43 19.76 12.31
N MET A 238 1.95 18.75 11.59
CA MET A 238 1.32 18.36 10.33
C MET A 238 -0.01 17.69 10.66
N GLN A 239 -1.11 18.24 10.17
CA GLN A 239 -2.42 17.64 10.39
C GLN A 239 -2.39 16.17 9.93
N GLU A 240 -2.72 15.27 10.84
CA GLU A 240 -2.75 13.81 10.68
C GLU A 240 -3.86 13.38 9.71
N PHE A 241 -3.67 13.67 8.42
CA PHE A 241 -4.58 13.23 7.36
C PHE A 241 -4.01 12.07 6.55
N GLY A 242 -2.82 11.61 6.93
CA GLY A 242 -2.14 10.53 6.26
C GLY A 242 -2.54 9.19 6.86
N TYR A 243 -2.74 8.16 6.03
CA TYR A 243 -2.85 6.80 6.50
C TYR A 243 -2.15 5.82 5.58
N THR A 244 -1.69 4.72 6.15
CA THR A 244 -1.08 3.60 5.43
C THR A 244 -1.87 2.33 5.76
N TYR A 245 -2.23 1.59 4.72
CA TYR A 245 -2.85 0.28 4.75
C TYR A 245 -1.89 -0.71 4.12
N THR A 246 -1.37 -1.66 4.89
CA THR A 246 -0.48 -2.72 4.37
C THR A 246 -1.12 -4.08 4.60
N VAL A 247 -1.15 -4.93 3.56
CA VAL A 247 -1.65 -6.31 3.64
C VAL A 247 -0.60 -7.26 3.07
N ILE A 248 -0.25 -8.28 3.86
CA ILE A 248 0.76 -9.27 3.51
C ILE A 248 0.25 -10.65 3.96
N PRO A 249 0.05 -11.62 3.06
CA PRO A 249 -0.24 -12.99 3.45
C PRO A 249 0.94 -13.58 4.24
N PHE A 250 0.66 -14.31 5.33
CA PHE A 250 1.68 -14.79 6.26
C PHE A 250 2.76 -15.64 5.58
N ASN A 251 2.38 -16.49 4.63
CA ASN A 251 3.31 -17.33 3.88
C ASN A 251 4.27 -16.55 2.97
N ARG A 252 4.07 -15.24 2.83
CA ARG A 252 4.93 -14.35 2.03
C ARG A 252 5.91 -13.54 2.86
N ILE A 253 5.78 -13.57 4.19
CA ILE A 253 6.73 -12.92 5.09
C ILE A 253 7.97 -13.80 5.15
N GLY A 254 9.08 -13.32 4.57
CA GLY A 254 10.34 -14.07 4.52
C GLY A 254 11.09 -14.12 5.86
N GLY A 255 10.74 -13.22 6.78
CA GLY A 255 11.29 -13.20 8.13
C GLY A 255 10.73 -12.05 8.93
N ILE A 256 10.75 -12.23 10.26
CA ILE A 256 10.32 -11.22 11.24
C ILE A 256 11.48 -11.08 12.23
N GLU A 257 12.01 -9.88 12.38
CA GLU A 257 13.02 -9.54 13.39
C GLU A 257 12.44 -8.48 14.33
N VAL A 258 12.55 -8.70 15.64
CA VAL A 258 12.16 -7.70 16.64
C VAL A 258 13.43 -7.30 17.38
N THR A 259 13.80 -6.03 17.31
CA THR A 259 15.06 -5.51 17.82
C THR A 259 14.91 -4.10 18.37
N GLY A 260 15.87 -3.64 19.17
CA GLY A 260 15.93 -2.23 19.57
C GLY A 260 16.29 -1.35 18.38
N SER A 261 15.61 -0.21 18.23
CA SER A 261 15.88 0.70 17.11
C SER A 261 17.36 1.10 17.06
N LYS A 262 17.96 1.08 15.88
CA LYS A 262 19.35 1.55 15.71
C LYS A 262 19.44 3.07 15.69
N GLU A 263 18.39 3.74 15.22
CA GLU A 263 18.36 5.17 14.97
C GLU A 263 17.69 5.97 16.09
N TYR A 264 16.71 5.38 16.78
CA TYR A 264 15.87 6.08 17.75
C TYR A 264 16.05 5.54 19.16
N SER A 265 16.06 6.43 20.16
CA SER A 265 16.05 6.06 21.57
C SER A 265 14.62 5.74 22.01
N LEU A 266 14.47 4.78 22.94
CA LEU A 266 13.20 4.36 23.51
C LEU A 266 12.21 3.71 22.53
N LEU A 267 12.66 3.43 21.29
CA LEU A 267 11.89 2.66 20.32
C LEU A 267 12.51 1.29 20.06
N GLN A 268 11.64 0.33 19.79
CA GLN A 268 11.92 -0.95 19.16
C GLN A 268 11.37 -0.95 17.73
N GLU A 269 11.87 -1.89 16.94
CA GLU A 269 11.52 -2.08 15.53
C GLU A 269 11.15 -3.54 15.31
N CYS A 270 10.03 -3.76 14.61
CA CYS A 270 9.72 -5.02 13.96
C CYS A 270 10.01 -4.88 12.46
N ILE A 271 10.99 -5.63 11.98
CA ILE A 271 11.40 -5.66 10.58
C ILE A 271 10.79 -6.91 9.92
N LEU A 272 9.95 -6.68 8.92
CA LEU A 272 9.43 -7.71 8.03
C LEU A 272 10.27 -7.76 6.76
N THR A 273 10.80 -8.93 6.43
CA THR A 273 11.52 -9.16 5.17
C THR A 273 10.53 -9.58 4.08
N LEU A 274 10.45 -8.80 3.00
CA LEU A 274 9.52 -8.95 1.89
C LEU A 274 10.30 -9.10 0.57
N GLY A 275 10.87 -10.28 0.33
CA GLY A 275 11.76 -10.49 -0.81
C GLY A 275 13.07 -9.70 -0.62
N PRO A 276 13.46 -8.82 -1.55
CA PRO A 276 14.62 -7.95 -1.38
C PRO A 276 14.32 -6.70 -0.53
N ASP A 277 13.04 -6.40 -0.28
CA ASP A 277 12.60 -5.22 0.47
C ASP A 277 12.40 -5.54 1.95
N GLN A 278 12.37 -4.49 2.77
CA GLN A 278 12.04 -4.57 4.18
C GLN A 278 11.04 -3.49 4.58
N ILE A 279 10.15 -3.84 5.50
CA ILE A 279 9.26 -2.89 6.17
C ILE A 279 9.60 -2.90 7.65
N ALA A 280 9.82 -1.73 8.24
CA ALA A 280 10.04 -1.57 9.67
C ALA A 280 8.84 -0.86 10.31
N TYR A 281 8.23 -1.51 11.31
CA TYR A 281 7.23 -0.91 12.20
C TYR A 281 7.88 -0.55 13.52
N HIS A 282 7.75 0.70 13.94
CA HIS A 282 8.37 1.21 15.16
C HIS A 282 7.35 1.23 16.30
N PHE A 283 7.79 0.93 17.51
CA PHE A 283 6.94 0.93 18.68
C PHE A 283 7.75 1.27 19.94
N GLU A 284 7.08 1.74 20.98
CA GLU A 284 7.75 2.11 22.24
C GLU A 284 8.31 0.87 22.94
N LEU A 285 9.45 1.03 23.60
CA LEU A 285 10.18 -0.07 24.25
C LEU A 285 9.39 -0.73 25.40
N ASP A 286 8.46 0.00 26.01
CA ASP A 286 7.53 -0.49 27.04
C ASP A 286 6.19 -0.97 26.47
N ASN A 287 5.99 -0.92 25.15
CA ASN A 287 4.82 -1.50 24.50
C ASN A 287 5.02 -3.01 24.27
N GLU A 288 4.74 -3.79 25.31
CA GLU A 288 4.82 -5.25 25.26
C GLU A 288 3.82 -5.86 24.26
N GLU A 289 2.66 -5.23 23.99
CA GLU A 289 1.64 -5.79 23.09
C GLU A 289 2.19 -6.04 21.68
N VAL A 290 2.91 -5.06 21.11
CA VAL A 290 3.44 -5.15 19.74
C VAL A 290 4.58 -6.17 19.68
N ALA A 291 5.47 -6.16 20.68
CA ALA A 291 6.56 -7.12 20.76
C ALA A 291 6.03 -8.56 20.88
N ASP A 292 5.09 -8.80 21.78
CA ASP A 292 4.48 -10.11 22.00
C ASP A 292 3.72 -10.59 20.76
N PHE A 293 2.98 -9.69 20.10
CA PHE A 293 2.29 -10.00 18.84
C PHE A 293 3.27 -10.52 17.77
N TYR A 294 4.34 -9.78 17.48
CA TYR A 294 5.30 -10.19 16.46
C TYR A 294 6.16 -11.39 16.86
N ASN A 295 6.43 -11.58 18.16
CA ASN A 295 7.10 -12.78 18.64
C ASN A 295 6.21 -14.03 18.54
N ALA A 296 4.91 -13.90 18.82
CA ALA A 296 3.93 -14.97 18.56
C ALA A 296 3.80 -15.24 17.06
N LEU A 297 3.82 -14.19 16.23
CA LEU A 297 3.72 -14.30 14.78
C LEU A 297 4.90 -15.04 14.15
N LYS A 298 6.11 -14.95 14.72
CA LYS A 298 7.26 -15.77 14.29
C LYS A 298 7.05 -17.28 14.43
N SER A 299 6.09 -17.69 15.27
CA SER A 299 5.91 -19.08 15.68
C SER A 299 4.81 -19.81 14.90
N ILE A 300 4.13 -19.12 13.98
CA ILE A 300 3.08 -19.69 13.12
C ILE A 300 3.56 -19.82 11.67
#